data_AF-A0AAE4LIK2-F1
#
_entry.id   AF-A0AAE4LIK2-F1
#
_cell.length_a   1.000
_cell.length_b   1.000
_cell.length_c   1.000
_cell.angle_alpha   90.00
_cell.angle_beta   90.00
_cell.angle_gamma   90.00
#
_symmetry.space_group_name_H-M   'P 1'
#
loop_
_entity.id
_entity.type
_entity.pdbx_description
1 polymer ?
#
loop_
_entity_poly.entity_id
_entity_poly.type
_entity_poly.pdbx_seq_one_letter_code
_entity_poly.pdbx_strand_id
1 'polypeptide(L)'
;MKAKIGDVYTIYNNRLRLYTACQITNVIEDKGDAICLYLDWTGESPLHLVQMENLQPLYMDFMYWERQLCIANVDIDVPAYFIFVGNIPPLTNEENSYFGTGNYGYDVYRQIKWQQIPEERRKAFKIAMKSEETVWLNGTEYKISSHYVDDAHCPFSKADELKVFPCLSTLVLKEYHQGLIEYLDNTPFITELTYKGKGQRSLDFRGTSLRKLLIDLTEIDELWLNDEMEQLYLLNDKISPCVIHARDNGANLLLQYRKIFHPYPELSNLNSLHGIEINEVDMNDIFSVYPNLKELWLWGKPGYIRNFSVLESFRNIEVFATRNLFGFSSEDIPVPERMEHLNWLWMTSLPEDAAKCIKKLYKKRKNEGMNLSVTQARKPEWIKENMDNPFRDWDDSDYISPSSAKKAIIQYRKTRNELLALNVQNDPEAQTKAIAAVEEYTKTFNRMRCIETDERDLVYEVLCSIIDYMNNPIIDKARLLDRFEELRDF
;
A
#
# COMPACT_ATOMS: atom_id res chain seq x y z
N MET A 1 24.64 10.71 -20.12
CA MET A 1 25.34 10.15 -21.31
C MET A 1 24.33 9.25 -21.99
N LYS A 2 24.20 9.28 -23.32
CA LYS A 2 23.26 8.38 -23.99
C LYS A 2 23.84 6.98 -24.13
N ALA A 3 23.05 5.98 -23.76
CA ALA A 3 23.37 4.57 -23.95
C ALA A 3 23.51 4.22 -25.43
N LYS A 4 24.38 3.24 -25.73
CA LYS A 4 24.50 2.62 -27.05
C LYS A 4 24.20 1.13 -26.97
N ILE A 5 23.75 0.59 -28.10
CA ILE A 5 23.57 -0.85 -28.27
C ILE A 5 24.90 -1.56 -27.97
N GLY A 6 24.84 -2.58 -27.11
CA GLY A 6 25.97 -3.38 -26.66
C GLY A 6 26.67 -2.86 -25.40
N ASP A 7 26.35 -1.66 -24.93
CA ASP A 7 27.00 -1.11 -23.73
C ASP A 7 26.68 -1.96 -22.50
N VAL A 8 27.70 -2.23 -21.70
CA VAL A 8 27.61 -2.96 -20.43
C VAL A 8 27.90 -2.00 -19.29
N TYR A 9 27.01 -1.99 -18.30
CA TYR A 9 27.11 -1.18 -17.11
C TYR A 9 27.10 -2.03 -15.85
N THR A 10 27.67 -1.49 -14.78
CA THR A 10 27.52 -2.01 -13.43
C THR A 10 26.82 -0.98 -12.55
N ILE A 11 25.99 -1.48 -11.65
CA ILE A 11 25.14 -0.68 -10.77
C ILE A 11 25.23 -1.31 -9.39
N TYR A 12 25.40 -0.50 -8.35
CA TYR A 12 25.35 -0.99 -6.98
C TYR A 12 23.89 -1.21 -6.55
N ASN A 13 23.55 -2.45 -6.19
CA ASN A 13 22.24 -2.81 -5.68
C ASN A 13 22.23 -2.69 -4.15
N ASN A 14 21.57 -1.66 -3.62
CA ASN A 14 21.55 -1.36 -2.19
C ASN A 14 20.95 -2.49 -1.33
N ARG A 15 20.01 -3.28 -1.87
CA ARG A 15 19.37 -4.39 -1.15
C ARG A 15 20.26 -5.62 -1.09
N LEU A 16 20.97 -5.93 -2.19
CA LEU A 16 21.96 -7.00 -2.22
C LEU A 16 23.27 -6.62 -1.50
N ARG A 17 23.57 -5.31 -1.42
CA ARG A 17 24.90 -4.76 -1.08
C ARG A 17 26.01 -5.31 -1.98
N LEU A 18 25.68 -5.48 -3.25
CA LEU A 18 26.58 -5.99 -4.29
C LEU A 18 26.35 -5.18 -5.57
N TYR A 19 27.37 -5.13 -6.42
CA TYR A 19 27.22 -4.69 -7.80
C TYR A 19 26.49 -5.76 -8.60
N THR A 20 25.58 -5.32 -9.47
CA THR A 20 24.92 -6.12 -10.50
C THR A 20 25.31 -5.56 -11.87
N ALA A 21 25.20 -6.36 -12.92
CA ALA A 21 25.53 -5.92 -14.28
C ALA A 21 24.29 -5.95 -15.20
N CYS A 22 24.28 -5.07 -16.19
CA CYS A 22 23.28 -5.03 -17.23
C CYS A 22 23.89 -4.65 -18.59
N GLN A 23 23.23 -5.03 -19.67
CA GLN A 23 23.59 -4.68 -21.04
C GLN A 23 22.45 -3.95 -21.72
N ILE A 24 22.76 -2.91 -22.48
CA ILE A 24 21.81 -2.27 -23.39
C ILE A 24 21.74 -3.08 -24.68
N THR A 25 20.63 -3.74 -24.95
CA THR A 25 20.47 -4.65 -26.09
C THR A 25 19.83 -3.98 -27.29
N ASN A 26 19.05 -2.92 -27.07
CA ASN A 26 18.42 -2.13 -28.13
C ASN A 26 18.25 -0.66 -27.70
N VAL A 27 18.16 0.24 -28.67
CA VAL A 27 17.90 1.67 -28.46
C VAL A 27 16.79 2.11 -29.41
N ILE A 28 15.77 2.76 -28.83
CA ILE A 28 14.57 3.23 -29.53
C ILE A 28 14.63 4.77 -29.55
N GLU A 29 15.45 5.31 -30.46
CA GLU A 29 15.83 6.72 -30.49
C GLU A 29 14.64 7.69 -30.60
N ASP A 30 13.59 7.30 -31.32
CA ASP A 30 12.38 8.10 -31.53
C ASP A 30 11.54 8.27 -30.25
N LYS A 31 11.68 7.33 -29.30
CA LYS A 31 11.00 7.37 -28.00
C LYS A 31 11.88 7.86 -26.87
N GLY A 32 13.20 7.93 -27.07
CA GLY A 32 14.16 8.20 -26.01
C GLY A 32 14.33 7.01 -25.05
N ASP A 33 13.94 5.82 -25.48
CA ASP A 33 13.96 4.60 -24.66
C ASP A 33 15.12 3.69 -25.08
N ALA A 34 15.53 2.82 -24.17
CA ALA A 34 16.46 1.73 -24.42
C ALA A 34 15.96 0.44 -23.75
N ILE A 35 16.39 -0.70 -24.28
CA ILE A 35 16.11 -2.01 -23.72
C ILE A 35 17.32 -2.47 -22.93
N CYS A 36 17.10 -2.75 -21.65
CA CYS A 36 18.14 -3.15 -20.70
C CYS A 36 17.94 -4.62 -20.30
N LEU A 37 18.91 -5.47 -20.63
CA LEU A 37 19.00 -6.85 -20.18
C LEU A 37 19.85 -6.92 -18.90
N TYR A 38 19.31 -7.44 -17.80
CA TYR A 38 20.11 -7.75 -16.63
C TYR A 38 20.92 -9.02 -16.85
N LEU A 39 22.12 -9.06 -16.28
CA LEU A 39 23.08 -10.15 -16.48
C LEU A 39 23.19 -11.01 -15.22
N ASP A 40 23.43 -12.31 -15.39
CA ASP A 40 23.61 -13.28 -14.31
C ASP A 40 25.00 -13.11 -13.67
N TRP A 41 25.17 -11.97 -13.01
CA TRP A 41 26.43 -11.55 -12.42
C TRP A 41 26.20 -10.66 -11.20
N THR A 42 26.94 -10.96 -10.13
CA THR A 42 27.06 -10.09 -8.94
C THR A 42 28.51 -10.02 -8.48
N GLY A 43 28.90 -8.92 -7.82
CA GLY A 43 30.24 -8.76 -7.28
C GLY A 43 30.35 -7.71 -6.18
N GLU A 44 31.31 -7.87 -5.27
CA GLU A 44 31.62 -6.86 -4.23
C GLU A 44 32.29 -5.60 -4.81
N SER A 45 32.88 -5.73 -6.00
CA SER A 45 33.46 -4.63 -6.78
C SER A 45 32.84 -4.60 -8.18
N PRO A 46 32.88 -3.46 -8.90
CA PRO A 46 32.39 -3.38 -10.27
C PRO A 46 33.01 -4.43 -11.20
N LEU A 47 32.23 -4.93 -12.16
CA LEU A 47 32.66 -5.86 -13.21
C LEU A 47 33.89 -5.33 -13.94
N HIS A 48 34.89 -6.19 -14.13
CA HIS A 48 36.09 -5.86 -14.90
C HIS A 48 35.98 -6.29 -16.36
N LEU A 49 36.66 -5.55 -17.26
CA LEU A 49 36.70 -5.83 -18.70
C LEU A 49 37.02 -7.30 -19.05
N VAL A 50 37.94 -7.93 -18.32
CA VAL A 50 38.36 -9.32 -18.56
C VAL A 50 37.27 -10.36 -18.28
N GLN A 51 36.20 -9.98 -17.56
CA GLN A 51 35.08 -10.86 -17.23
C GLN A 51 33.95 -10.79 -18.28
N MET A 52 34.03 -9.87 -19.26
CA MET A 52 32.95 -9.62 -20.22
C MET A 52 32.67 -10.78 -21.17
N GLU A 53 33.67 -11.63 -21.47
CA GLU A 53 33.53 -12.73 -22.43
C GLU A 53 32.58 -13.84 -21.96
N ASN A 54 32.33 -13.93 -20.65
CA ASN A 54 31.54 -15.02 -20.03
C ASN A 54 30.19 -14.54 -19.50
N LEU A 55 29.77 -13.31 -19.80
CA LEU A 55 28.50 -12.79 -19.33
C LEU A 55 27.33 -13.59 -19.91
N GLN A 56 26.36 -13.91 -19.06
CA GLN A 56 25.15 -14.61 -19.44
C GLN A 56 23.92 -13.74 -19.12
N PRO A 57 22.85 -13.84 -19.93
CA PRO A 57 21.58 -13.22 -19.60
C PRO A 57 21.05 -13.73 -18.25
N LEU A 58 20.54 -12.83 -17.40
CA LEU A 58 19.78 -13.23 -16.22
C LEU A 58 18.40 -13.72 -16.65
N TYR A 59 18.10 -14.98 -16.30
CA TYR A 59 16.75 -15.51 -16.40
C TYR A 59 16.05 -15.37 -15.06
N MET A 60 14.82 -14.89 -15.11
CA MET A 60 13.96 -14.74 -13.96
C MET A 60 12.93 -15.86 -13.94
N ASP A 61 12.79 -16.52 -12.80
CA ASP A 61 11.83 -17.59 -12.56
C ASP A 61 11.44 -17.71 -11.07
N PHE A 62 11.61 -16.65 -10.28
CA PHE A 62 11.29 -16.71 -8.85
C PHE A 62 9.80 -16.97 -8.59
N MET A 63 9.49 -17.73 -7.53
CA MET A 63 8.12 -17.99 -7.07
C MET A 63 7.19 -18.44 -8.20
N TYR A 64 6.15 -17.68 -8.52
CA TYR A 64 5.13 -18.05 -9.52
C TYR A 64 5.46 -17.65 -10.96
N TRP A 65 6.62 -17.05 -11.20
CA TRP A 65 6.99 -16.57 -12.53
C TRP A 65 7.43 -17.70 -13.45
N GLU A 66 6.94 -17.73 -14.67
CA GLU A 66 7.53 -18.57 -15.71
C GLU A 66 8.91 -18.05 -16.10
N ARG A 67 9.77 -18.97 -16.54
CA ARG A 67 11.15 -18.63 -16.87
C ARG A 67 11.22 -17.73 -18.10
N GLN A 68 11.79 -16.55 -17.94
CA GLN A 68 11.97 -15.56 -19.01
C GLN A 68 13.21 -14.70 -18.80
N LEU A 69 13.60 -13.92 -19.81
CA LEU A 69 14.71 -12.97 -19.66
C LEU A 69 14.32 -11.80 -18.75
N CYS A 70 15.25 -11.36 -17.92
CA CYS A 70 15.09 -10.18 -17.08
C CYS A 70 15.41 -8.92 -17.90
N ILE A 71 14.40 -8.39 -18.59
CA ILE A 71 14.52 -7.25 -19.52
C ILE A 71 13.59 -6.10 -19.10
N ALA A 72 14.13 -4.88 -18.99
CA ALA A 72 13.38 -3.68 -18.68
C ALA A 72 13.52 -2.59 -19.75
N ASN A 73 12.43 -1.85 -19.98
CA ASN A 73 12.48 -0.56 -20.68
C ASN A 73 13.07 0.50 -19.74
N VAL A 74 14.07 1.24 -20.22
CA VAL A 74 14.75 2.29 -19.47
C VAL A 74 14.92 3.54 -20.33
N ASP A 75 15.15 4.68 -19.70
CA ASP A 75 15.55 5.90 -20.41
C ASP A 75 16.92 5.70 -21.09
N ILE A 76 17.08 6.24 -22.29
CA ILE A 76 18.37 6.25 -23.02
C ILE A 76 19.45 7.06 -22.28
N ASP A 77 19.05 8.05 -21.47
CA ASP A 77 19.96 8.84 -20.66
C ASP A 77 20.39 8.07 -19.41
N VAL A 78 21.64 7.59 -19.45
CA VAL A 78 22.22 6.78 -18.39
C VAL A 78 22.50 7.63 -17.15
N PRO A 79 21.98 7.24 -15.97
CA PRO A 79 22.26 7.93 -14.72
C PRO A 79 23.75 7.91 -14.35
N ALA A 80 24.23 8.98 -13.71
CA ALA A 80 25.67 9.15 -13.40
C ALA A 80 26.27 8.08 -12.46
N TYR A 81 25.42 7.35 -11.71
CA TYR A 81 25.86 6.28 -10.82
C TYR A 81 26.06 4.92 -11.52
N PHE A 82 25.72 4.81 -12.80
CA PHE A 82 26.05 3.64 -13.60
C PHE A 82 27.52 3.71 -14.02
N ILE A 83 28.24 2.62 -13.82
CA ILE A 83 29.65 2.53 -14.17
C ILE A 83 29.75 1.77 -15.49
N PHE A 84 30.14 2.48 -16.55
CA PHE A 84 30.39 1.88 -17.86
C PHE A 84 31.60 0.93 -17.78
N VAL A 85 31.43 -0.28 -18.30
CA VAL A 85 32.47 -1.32 -18.30
C VAL A 85 33.07 -1.45 -19.68
N GLY A 86 32.24 -1.59 -20.72
CA GLY A 86 32.67 -1.84 -22.08
C GLY A 86 31.48 -2.04 -23.01
N ASN A 87 31.76 -2.43 -24.26
CA ASN A 87 30.73 -2.69 -25.26
C ASN A 87 30.99 -4.07 -25.89
N ILE A 88 29.96 -4.91 -25.91
CA ILE A 88 29.98 -6.25 -26.53
C ILE A 88 28.70 -6.43 -27.37
N PRO A 89 28.69 -7.33 -28.37
CA PRO A 89 27.46 -7.63 -29.12
C PRO A 89 26.28 -7.97 -28.19
N PRO A 90 25.05 -7.50 -28.49
CA PRO A 90 23.87 -7.85 -27.70
C PRO A 90 23.74 -9.36 -27.49
N LEU A 91 23.52 -9.78 -26.24
CA LEU A 91 23.35 -11.20 -25.90
C LEU A 91 21.97 -11.75 -26.29
N THR A 92 21.03 -10.86 -26.63
CA THR A 92 19.69 -11.20 -27.11
C THR A 92 19.17 -10.13 -28.07
N ASN A 93 18.25 -10.53 -28.93
CA ASN A 93 17.46 -9.63 -29.79
C ASN A 93 16.01 -9.50 -29.29
N GLU A 94 15.71 -9.98 -28.09
CA GLU A 94 14.36 -9.89 -27.52
C GLU A 94 14.04 -8.45 -27.09
N GLU A 95 12.89 -7.96 -27.57
CA GLU A 95 12.47 -6.56 -27.37
C GLU A 95 11.32 -6.42 -26.37
N ASN A 96 10.74 -7.53 -25.91
CA ASN A 96 9.63 -7.49 -24.98
C ASN A 96 10.13 -7.19 -23.57
N SER A 97 9.84 -5.99 -23.07
CA SER A 97 9.94 -5.70 -21.65
C SER A 97 8.70 -6.22 -20.95
N TYR A 98 8.92 -7.03 -19.91
CA TYR A 98 7.86 -7.51 -19.03
C TYR A 98 7.73 -6.66 -17.75
N PHE A 99 8.59 -5.65 -17.59
CA PHE A 99 8.65 -4.78 -16.41
C PHE A 99 8.44 -3.30 -16.76
N GLY A 100 7.88 -2.57 -15.79
CA GLY A 100 7.75 -1.12 -15.87
C GLY A 100 9.10 -0.41 -15.70
N THR A 101 9.15 0.84 -16.13
CA THR A 101 10.32 1.72 -15.97
C THR A 101 10.59 2.00 -14.48
N GLY A 102 11.87 2.08 -14.09
CA GLY A 102 12.28 2.77 -12.85
C GLY A 102 12.66 1.93 -11.63
N ASN A 103 12.56 0.60 -11.65
CA ASN A 103 13.02 -0.24 -10.53
C ASN A 103 14.35 -0.94 -10.85
N TYR A 104 15.40 -0.14 -11.04
CA TYR A 104 16.74 -0.62 -11.42
C TYR A 104 17.29 -1.66 -10.44
N GLY A 105 17.11 -2.94 -10.77
CA GLY A 105 17.70 -4.06 -10.02
C GLY A 105 16.85 -4.67 -8.90
N TYR A 106 15.59 -4.26 -8.67
CA TYR A 106 14.78 -4.93 -7.65
C TYR A 106 14.39 -6.36 -8.03
N ASP A 107 14.00 -6.59 -9.29
CA ASP A 107 13.73 -7.94 -9.77
C ASP A 107 15.00 -8.80 -9.80
N VAL A 108 16.16 -8.18 -10.06
CA VAL A 108 17.47 -8.83 -9.91
C VAL A 108 17.68 -9.27 -8.46
N TYR A 109 17.45 -8.37 -7.49
CA TYR A 109 17.51 -8.70 -6.06
C TYR A 109 16.64 -9.91 -5.73
N ARG A 110 15.38 -9.92 -6.19
CA ARG A 110 14.45 -11.03 -5.97
C ARG A 110 14.91 -12.34 -6.62
N GLN A 111 15.44 -12.28 -7.83
CA GLN A 111 15.92 -13.47 -8.53
C GLN A 111 17.18 -14.03 -7.86
N ILE A 112 18.12 -13.18 -7.42
CA ILE A 112 19.30 -13.62 -6.68
C ILE A 112 18.89 -14.26 -5.35
N LYS A 113 17.95 -13.66 -4.61
CA LYS A 113 17.39 -14.24 -3.38
C LYS A 113 16.73 -15.59 -3.61
N TRP A 114 15.97 -15.71 -4.69
CA TRP A 114 15.41 -16.99 -5.12
C TRP A 114 16.51 -18.03 -5.38
N GLN A 115 17.56 -17.69 -6.12
CA GLN A 115 18.66 -18.62 -6.41
C GLN A 115 19.45 -19.07 -5.17
N GLN A 116 19.41 -18.33 -4.06
CA GLN A 116 19.98 -18.76 -2.76
C GLN A 116 19.21 -19.93 -2.14
N ILE A 117 17.95 -20.16 -2.53
CA ILE A 117 17.18 -21.33 -2.11
C ILE A 117 17.71 -22.56 -2.86
N PRO A 118 17.96 -23.69 -2.16
CA PRO A 118 18.44 -24.92 -2.80
C PRO A 118 17.59 -25.32 -4.01
N GLU A 119 18.26 -25.64 -5.12
CA GLU A 119 17.62 -25.88 -6.42
C GLU A 119 16.52 -26.95 -6.35
N GLU A 120 16.74 -28.03 -5.59
CA GLU A 120 15.74 -29.09 -5.41
C GLU A 120 14.44 -28.58 -4.77
N ARG A 121 14.54 -27.67 -3.79
CA ARG A 121 13.35 -27.06 -3.18
C ARG A 121 12.60 -26.18 -4.18
N ARG A 122 13.34 -25.41 -5.00
CA ARG A 122 12.74 -24.57 -6.05
C ARG A 122 12.06 -25.41 -7.13
N LYS A 123 12.67 -26.52 -7.55
CA LYS A 123 12.06 -27.47 -8.49
C LYS A 123 10.79 -28.08 -7.90
N ALA A 124 10.82 -28.53 -6.65
CA ALA A 124 9.64 -29.07 -5.97
C ALA A 124 8.50 -28.04 -5.91
N PHE A 125 8.81 -26.78 -5.57
CA PHE A 125 7.84 -25.67 -5.63
C PHE A 125 7.23 -25.54 -7.03
N LYS A 126 8.06 -25.48 -8.09
CA LYS A 126 7.57 -25.32 -9.47
C LYS A 126 6.74 -26.50 -9.95
N ILE A 127 7.07 -27.72 -9.54
CA ILE A 127 6.30 -28.92 -9.84
C ILE A 127 4.94 -28.86 -9.14
N ALA A 128 4.92 -28.58 -7.84
CA ALA A 128 3.69 -28.45 -7.07
C ALA A 128 2.79 -27.34 -7.62
N MET A 129 3.36 -26.21 -8.02
CA MET A 129 2.63 -25.09 -8.62
C MET A 129 1.85 -25.47 -9.89
N LYS A 130 2.39 -26.39 -10.70
CA LYS A 130 1.77 -26.87 -11.94
C LYS A 130 0.90 -28.12 -11.73
N SER A 131 0.84 -28.63 -10.50
CA SER A 131 0.10 -29.84 -10.16
C SER A 131 -1.36 -29.53 -9.85
N GLU A 132 -2.24 -30.42 -10.30
CA GLU A 132 -3.66 -30.45 -9.92
C GLU A 132 -3.93 -31.45 -8.77
N GLU A 133 -2.87 -32.02 -8.19
CA GLU A 133 -3.00 -32.91 -7.03
C GLU A 133 -3.51 -32.17 -5.80
N THR A 134 -4.06 -32.95 -4.88
CA THR A 134 -4.61 -32.48 -3.61
C THR A 134 -3.87 -33.07 -2.42
N VAL A 135 -3.96 -32.36 -1.31
CA VAL A 135 -3.43 -32.76 0.01
C VAL A 135 -4.52 -32.60 1.06
N TRP A 136 -4.42 -33.37 2.13
CA TRP A 136 -5.37 -33.34 3.23
C TRP A 136 -4.76 -32.64 4.44
N LEU A 137 -5.48 -31.68 5.00
CA LEU A 137 -5.16 -31.04 6.26
C LEU A 137 -6.41 -31.01 7.14
N ASN A 138 -6.33 -31.62 8.33
CA ASN A 138 -7.42 -31.71 9.30
C ASN A 138 -8.78 -32.13 8.71
N GLY A 139 -8.77 -33.13 7.82
CA GLY A 139 -9.97 -33.70 7.22
C GLY A 139 -10.58 -32.86 6.10
N THR A 140 -9.92 -31.78 5.66
CA THR A 140 -10.30 -31.00 4.49
C THR A 140 -9.28 -31.20 3.37
N GLU A 141 -9.77 -31.34 2.14
CA GLU A 141 -8.96 -31.48 0.94
C GLU A 141 -8.64 -30.10 0.35
N TYR A 142 -7.38 -29.89 0.00
CA TYR A 142 -6.87 -28.65 -0.58
C TYR A 142 -5.99 -28.95 -1.79
N LYS A 143 -5.84 -28.00 -2.71
CA LYS A 143 -4.83 -28.13 -3.77
C LYS A 143 -3.43 -28.11 -3.19
N ILE A 144 -2.52 -28.93 -3.71
CA ILE A 144 -1.11 -28.91 -3.31
C ILE A 144 -0.43 -27.57 -3.64
N SER A 145 -0.93 -26.88 -4.66
CA SER A 145 -0.49 -25.57 -5.12
C SER A 145 -1.05 -24.39 -4.31
N SER A 146 -1.80 -24.64 -3.23
CA SER A 146 -2.28 -23.60 -2.32
C SER A 146 -1.13 -22.73 -1.83
N HIS A 147 -1.25 -21.42 -2.05
CA HIS A 147 -0.23 -20.42 -1.71
C HIS A 147 -0.62 -19.51 -0.54
N TYR A 148 -1.87 -19.64 -0.08
CA TYR A 148 -2.49 -18.82 0.94
C TYR A 148 -3.17 -19.71 1.97
N VAL A 149 -2.94 -19.43 3.26
CA VAL A 149 -3.66 -20.05 4.37
C VAL A 149 -4.14 -18.97 5.34
N ASP A 150 -5.41 -19.05 5.71
CA ASP A 150 -6.04 -18.30 6.81
C ASP A 150 -6.48 -19.31 7.85
N ASP A 151 -5.94 -19.22 9.07
CA ASP A 151 -6.21 -20.19 10.15
C ASP A 151 -7.69 -20.25 10.57
N ALA A 152 -8.49 -19.23 10.25
CA ALA A 152 -9.92 -19.24 10.50
C ALA A 152 -10.71 -20.12 9.52
N HIS A 153 -10.16 -20.35 8.33
CA HIS A 153 -10.80 -21.12 7.25
C HIS A 153 -10.08 -22.43 6.95
N CYS A 154 -8.82 -22.54 7.38
CA CYS A 154 -7.96 -23.70 7.23
C CYS A 154 -7.29 -23.96 8.59
N PRO A 155 -8.01 -24.55 9.56
CA PRO A 155 -7.51 -24.70 10.92
C PRO A 155 -6.40 -25.75 11.01
N PHE A 156 -5.37 -25.46 11.81
CA PHE A 156 -4.27 -26.37 12.13
C PHE A 156 -3.74 -26.12 13.55
N SER A 157 -3.10 -27.12 14.14
CA SER A 157 -2.62 -27.01 15.53
C SER A 157 -1.15 -26.57 15.57
N LYS A 158 -0.29 -27.24 14.78
CA LYS A 158 1.15 -26.99 14.69
C LYS A 158 1.50 -26.45 13.32
N ALA A 159 2.38 -25.47 13.26
CA ALA A 159 2.80 -24.88 11.99
C ALA A 159 3.47 -25.90 11.05
N ASP A 160 4.08 -26.96 11.60
CA ASP A 160 4.68 -28.05 10.82
C ASP A 160 3.68 -28.80 9.92
N GLU A 161 2.40 -28.82 10.28
CA GLU A 161 1.34 -29.43 9.48
C GLU A 161 1.19 -28.75 8.11
N LEU A 162 1.58 -27.48 8.00
CA LEU A 162 1.53 -26.71 6.76
C LEU A 162 2.60 -27.13 5.74
N LYS A 163 3.54 -28.01 6.09
CA LYS A 163 4.51 -28.59 5.14
C LYS A 163 3.86 -29.36 3.98
N VAL A 164 2.57 -29.71 4.12
CA VAL A 164 1.78 -30.29 3.02
C VAL A 164 1.55 -29.32 1.86
N PHE A 165 1.84 -28.02 2.02
CA PHE A 165 1.72 -26.99 1.00
C PHE A 165 3.10 -26.48 0.55
N PRO A 166 3.74 -27.10 -0.47
CA PRO A 166 5.04 -26.67 -0.97
C PRO A 166 5.06 -25.25 -1.52
N CYS A 167 3.90 -24.76 -1.99
CA CYS A 167 3.73 -23.44 -2.58
C CYS A 167 3.31 -22.37 -1.57
N LEU A 168 3.21 -22.67 -0.27
CA LEU A 168 2.71 -21.69 0.68
C LEU A 168 3.61 -20.46 0.76
N SER A 169 3.03 -19.28 0.47
CA SER A 169 3.77 -18.02 0.47
C SER A 169 3.16 -16.93 1.35
N THR A 170 1.88 -17.07 1.71
CA THR A 170 1.13 -16.09 2.51
C THR A 170 0.37 -16.78 3.63
N LEU A 171 0.52 -16.24 4.85
CA LEU A 171 -0.17 -16.70 6.05
C LEU A 171 -1.01 -15.57 6.68
N VAL A 172 -2.21 -15.92 7.13
CA VAL A 172 -3.05 -15.08 7.98
C VAL A 172 -3.40 -15.86 9.23
N LEU A 173 -2.91 -15.39 10.38
CA LEU A 173 -3.00 -16.06 11.66
C LEU A 173 -3.75 -15.19 12.67
N LYS A 174 -4.91 -15.65 13.14
CA LYS A 174 -5.64 -15.10 14.27
C LYS A 174 -5.10 -15.63 15.61
N GLU A 175 -4.40 -16.75 15.60
CA GLU A 175 -3.82 -17.36 16.80
C GLU A 175 -2.32 -17.62 16.66
N TYR A 176 -1.65 -17.87 17.79
CA TYR A 176 -0.27 -18.35 17.79
C TYR A 176 -0.25 -19.87 17.70
N HIS A 177 0.37 -20.41 16.65
CA HIS A 177 0.52 -21.85 16.47
C HIS A 177 1.87 -22.35 16.95
N GLN A 178 1.88 -23.53 17.57
CA GLN A 178 3.12 -24.12 18.08
C GLN A 178 4.12 -24.34 16.93
N GLY A 179 5.38 -23.91 17.15
CA GLY A 179 6.47 -24.07 16.19
C GLY A 179 6.44 -23.06 15.04
N LEU A 180 5.62 -21.99 15.10
CA LEU A 180 5.49 -21.01 14.03
C LEU A 180 6.82 -20.42 13.57
N ILE A 181 7.65 -19.94 14.50
CA ILE A 181 8.93 -19.30 14.15
C ILE A 181 9.89 -20.28 13.48
N GLU A 182 10.02 -21.49 14.03
CA GLU A 182 10.86 -22.56 13.45
C GLU A 182 10.36 -22.98 12.06
N TYR A 183 9.04 -23.05 11.86
CA TYR A 183 8.47 -23.35 10.56
C TYR A 183 8.78 -22.27 9.52
N LEU A 184 8.64 -20.99 9.89
CA LEU A 184 8.95 -19.86 9.02
C LEU A 184 10.45 -19.80 8.66
N ASP A 185 11.33 -20.03 9.63
CA ASP A 185 12.79 -20.11 9.44
C ASP A 185 13.18 -21.19 8.41
N ASN A 186 12.49 -22.33 8.46
CA ASN A 186 12.74 -23.45 7.54
C ASN A 186 12.00 -23.34 6.20
N THR A 187 11.14 -22.34 5.99
CA THR A 187 10.25 -22.23 4.82
C THR A 187 10.48 -20.92 4.06
N PRO A 188 11.47 -20.87 3.16
CA PRO A 188 11.91 -19.63 2.51
C PRO A 188 10.93 -19.08 1.47
N PHE A 189 9.84 -19.79 1.21
CA PHE A 189 8.79 -19.39 0.29
C PHE A 189 7.72 -18.52 0.96
N ILE A 190 7.62 -18.53 2.30
CA ILE A 190 6.68 -17.70 3.04
C ILE A 190 7.28 -16.30 3.18
N THR A 191 6.74 -15.38 2.38
CA THR A 191 7.20 -13.99 2.33
C THR A 191 6.22 -13.02 2.97
N GLU A 192 4.98 -13.43 3.23
CA GLU A 192 3.95 -12.57 3.80
C GLU A 192 3.26 -13.21 5.00
N LEU A 193 3.17 -12.46 6.09
CA LEU A 193 2.48 -12.86 7.31
C LEU A 193 1.55 -11.74 7.78
N THR A 194 0.29 -12.07 8.01
CA THR A 194 -0.62 -11.28 8.85
C THR A 194 -0.76 -11.99 10.19
N TYR A 195 -0.36 -11.35 11.28
CA TYR A 195 -0.40 -11.89 12.63
C TYR A 195 -1.28 -11.05 13.54
N LYS A 196 -2.36 -11.67 14.04
CA LYS A 196 -3.30 -11.12 15.02
C LYS A 196 -3.37 -11.99 16.29
N GLY A 197 -2.45 -12.96 16.42
CA GLY A 197 -2.35 -13.86 17.54
C GLY A 197 -2.01 -13.14 18.86
N LYS A 198 -2.52 -13.69 19.95
CA LYS A 198 -2.36 -13.16 21.31
C LYS A 198 -1.44 -14.03 22.17
N GLY A 199 -1.05 -13.52 23.33
CA GLY A 199 -0.30 -14.27 24.33
C GLY A 199 1.22 -14.35 24.10
N GLN A 200 1.76 -13.69 23.08
CA GLN A 200 3.20 -13.59 22.84
C GLN A 200 3.70 -12.19 23.20
N ARG A 201 4.68 -12.12 24.11
CA ARG A 201 5.31 -10.86 24.51
C ARG A 201 6.47 -10.45 23.60
N SER A 202 7.08 -11.42 22.91
CA SER A 202 8.19 -11.16 21.99
C SER A 202 8.04 -12.06 20.78
N LEU A 203 8.31 -11.51 19.59
CA LEU A 203 8.36 -12.25 18.34
C LEU A 203 9.68 -11.97 17.64
N ASP A 204 10.37 -13.04 17.26
CA ASP A 204 11.65 -12.97 16.58
C ASP A 204 11.58 -13.62 15.22
N PHE A 205 11.63 -12.80 14.18
CA PHE A 205 11.55 -13.21 12.80
C PHE A 205 12.91 -13.21 12.10
N ARG A 206 14.04 -13.00 12.79
CA ARG A 206 15.35 -12.78 12.15
C ARG A 206 15.82 -13.88 11.19
N GLY A 207 15.44 -15.15 11.45
CA GLY A 207 15.77 -16.28 10.57
C GLY A 207 14.83 -16.46 9.37
N THR A 208 13.68 -15.78 9.37
CA THR A 208 12.63 -15.99 8.37
C THR A 208 12.91 -15.27 7.05
N SER A 209 12.19 -15.65 5.99
CA SER A 209 12.20 -14.99 4.68
C SER A 209 11.03 -14.01 4.47
N LEU A 210 10.43 -13.51 5.56
CA LEU A 210 9.32 -12.57 5.49
C LEU A 210 9.79 -11.23 4.90
N ARG A 211 9.07 -10.75 3.90
CA ARG A 211 9.26 -9.41 3.32
C ARG A 211 8.14 -8.44 3.70
N LYS A 212 6.98 -8.98 4.07
CA LYS A 212 5.80 -8.21 4.48
C LYS A 212 5.21 -8.80 5.75
N LEU A 213 5.07 -7.95 6.76
CA LEU A 213 4.42 -8.28 8.02
C LEU A 213 3.28 -7.31 8.29
N LEU A 214 2.07 -7.83 8.44
CA LEU A 214 0.96 -7.09 9.04
C LEU A 214 0.78 -7.61 10.45
N ILE A 215 0.80 -6.75 11.46
CA ILE A 215 0.82 -7.20 12.84
C ILE A 215 0.03 -6.30 13.78
N ASP A 216 -0.67 -6.94 14.72
CA ASP A 216 -1.23 -6.27 15.90
C ASP A 216 -0.25 -6.39 17.08
N LEU A 217 0.28 -5.26 17.53
CA LEU A 217 1.25 -5.14 18.63
C LEU A 217 0.62 -5.01 20.04
N THR A 218 -0.68 -5.28 20.23
CA THR A 218 -1.38 -4.96 21.50
C THR A 218 -0.83 -5.72 22.72
N GLU A 219 -0.16 -6.86 22.53
CA GLU A 219 0.42 -7.68 23.61
C GLU A 219 1.91 -7.98 23.40
N ILE A 220 2.55 -7.29 22.46
CA ILE A 220 3.94 -7.52 22.07
C ILE A 220 4.79 -6.37 22.62
N ASP A 221 5.79 -6.72 23.43
CA ASP A 221 6.76 -5.78 23.99
C ASP A 221 7.98 -5.61 23.08
N GLU A 222 8.39 -6.68 22.37
CA GLU A 222 9.55 -6.66 21.46
C GLU A 222 9.27 -7.39 20.15
N LEU A 223 9.61 -6.76 19.04
CA LEU A 223 9.50 -7.32 17.69
C LEU A 223 10.86 -7.27 16.99
N TRP A 224 11.40 -8.43 16.60
CA TRP A 224 12.63 -8.52 15.83
C TRP A 224 12.32 -8.89 14.39
N LEU A 225 12.59 -7.97 13.47
CA LEU A 225 12.42 -8.18 12.03
C LEU A 225 13.66 -8.85 11.44
N ASN A 226 13.48 -9.61 10.34
CA ASN A 226 14.62 -10.07 9.55
C ASN A 226 15.21 -8.93 8.70
N ASP A 227 16.39 -9.23 8.16
CA ASP A 227 17.20 -8.35 7.36
C ASP A 227 16.58 -7.94 6.01
N GLU A 228 15.62 -8.72 5.52
CA GLU A 228 14.95 -8.55 4.24
C GLU A 228 13.55 -7.96 4.38
N MET A 229 13.13 -7.59 5.60
CA MET A 229 11.82 -7.00 5.84
C MET A 229 11.68 -5.67 5.08
N GLU A 230 10.68 -5.60 4.21
CA GLU A 230 10.45 -4.43 3.35
C GLU A 230 9.23 -3.64 3.79
N GLN A 231 8.21 -4.31 4.32
CA GLN A 231 6.95 -3.67 4.67
C GLN A 231 6.46 -4.15 6.03
N LEU A 232 6.25 -3.20 6.94
CA LEU A 232 5.63 -3.41 8.23
C LEU A 232 4.34 -2.61 8.32
N TYR A 233 3.22 -3.30 8.43
CA TYR A 233 1.90 -2.72 8.56
C TYR A 233 1.37 -2.94 9.97
N LEU A 234 1.19 -1.85 10.71
CA LEU A 234 0.64 -1.90 12.05
C LEU A 234 -0.89 -1.91 11.98
N LEU A 235 -1.49 -2.97 12.53
CA LEU A 235 -2.94 -3.15 12.58
C LEU A 235 -3.59 -2.44 13.77
N ASN A 236 -2.78 -2.04 14.75
CA ASN A 236 -3.21 -1.36 15.97
C ASN A 236 -4.00 -0.08 15.64
N ASP A 237 -5.07 0.14 16.40
CA ASP A 237 -5.79 1.41 16.43
C ASP A 237 -5.49 2.23 17.70
N LYS A 238 -4.53 1.75 18.50
CA LYS A 238 -4.02 2.38 19.71
C LYS A 238 -2.49 2.37 19.70
N ILE A 239 -1.91 3.26 20.48
CA ILE A 239 -0.47 3.31 20.69
C ILE A 239 0.01 1.98 21.32
N SER A 240 1.06 1.39 20.75
CA SER A 240 1.77 0.25 21.32
C SER A 240 3.18 0.69 21.73
N PRO A 241 3.64 0.38 22.95
CA PRO A 241 5.00 0.67 23.41
C PRO A 241 6.04 -0.35 22.94
N CYS A 242 5.68 -1.24 22.00
CA CYS A 242 6.56 -2.27 21.46
C CYS A 242 7.85 -1.67 20.91
N VAL A 243 8.99 -2.30 21.21
CA VAL A 243 10.29 -1.95 20.62
C VAL A 243 10.52 -2.78 19.36
N ILE A 244 10.79 -2.11 18.24
CA ILE A 244 10.92 -2.74 16.92
C ILE A 244 12.38 -2.76 16.47
N HIS A 245 12.98 -3.93 16.46
CA HIS A 245 14.35 -4.12 15.97
C HIS A 245 14.33 -4.42 14.46
N ALA A 246 14.94 -3.53 13.69
CA ALA A 246 15.07 -3.65 12.24
C ALA A 246 16.53 -3.46 11.80
N ARG A 247 16.92 -4.14 10.72
CA ARG A 247 18.23 -3.92 10.08
C ARG A 247 18.40 -2.45 9.68
N ASP A 248 19.61 -1.93 9.90
CA ASP A 248 19.99 -0.54 9.62
C ASP A 248 19.00 0.51 10.17
N ASN A 249 18.33 0.20 11.29
CA ASN A 249 17.30 1.03 11.90
C ASN A 249 16.17 1.41 10.93
N GLY A 250 15.77 0.49 10.04
CA GLY A 250 14.61 0.66 9.16
C GLY A 250 14.89 1.33 7.81
N ALA A 251 16.16 1.47 7.40
CA ALA A 251 16.52 2.18 6.16
C ALA A 251 15.82 1.66 4.88
N ASN A 252 15.49 0.37 4.81
CA ASN A 252 14.79 -0.22 3.66
C ASN A 252 13.33 -0.57 3.96
N LEU A 253 12.83 -0.16 5.12
CA LEU A 253 11.50 -0.49 5.63
C LEU A 253 10.51 0.60 5.23
N LEU A 254 9.37 0.17 4.70
CA LEU A 254 8.15 0.96 4.68
C LEU A 254 7.37 0.62 5.95
N LEU A 255 7.13 1.64 6.78
CA LEU A 255 6.26 1.53 7.95
C LEU A 255 4.89 2.11 7.60
N GLN A 256 3.82 1.34 7.76
CA GLN A 256 2.47 1.85 7.73
C GLN A 256 1.83 1.83 9.12
N TYR A 257 1.28 2.96 9.55
CA TYR A 257 0.44 3.05 10.75
C TYR A 257 -1.02 3.35 10.38
N ARG A 258 -1.92 3.06 11.33
CA ARG A 258 -3.36 3.25 11.17
C ARG A 258 -3.90 4.17 12.25
N LYS A 259 -4.76 5.13 11.87
CA LYS A 259 -5.48 6.11 12.72
C LYS A 259 -4.59 7.08 13.51
N ILE A 260 -3.77 6.58 14.44
CA ILE A 260 -2.97 7.37 15.38
C ILE A 260 -1.49 7.11 15.09
N PHE A 261 -0.73 8.17 14.87
CA PHE A 261 0.72 8.07 14.72
C PHE A 261 1.36 7.77 16.08
N HIS A 262 2.24 6.76 16.12
CA HIS A 262 3.12 6.49 17.24
C HIS A 262 4.57 6.53 16.75
N PRO A 263 5.46 7.29 17.39
CA PRO A 263 6.87 7.28 17.05
C PRO A 263 7.55 5.99 17.51
N TYR A 264 8.41 5.43 16.66
CA TYR A 264 9.32 4.33 16.98
C TYR A 264 10.77 4.83 16.79
N PRO A 265 11.38 5.48 17.80
CA PRO A 265 12.70 6.12 17.69
C PRO A 265 13.84 5.19 17.27
N GLU A 266 13.69 3.89 17.52
CA GLU A 266 14.61 2.84 17.11
C GLU A 266 14.66 2.64 15.58
N LEU A 267 13.64 3.08 14.85
CA LEU A 267 13.59 3.12 13.38
C LEU A 267 14.14 4.45 12.84
N SER A 268 15.24 4.93 13.41
CA SER A 268 15.80 6.27 13.16
C SER A 268 16.18 6.57 11.69
N ASN A 269 16.35 5.53 10.87
CA ASN A 269 16.73 5.66 9.45
C ASN A 269 15.56 5.38 8.50
N LEU A 270 14.32 5.31 9.00
CA LEU A 270 13.14 5.05 8.18
C LEU A 270 13.07 5.99 6.97
N ASN A 271 12.89 5.41 5.78
CA ASN A 271 12.80 6.17 4.52
C ASN A 271 11.36 6.37 4.03
N SER A 272 10.46 5.42 4.31
CA SER A 272 9.07 5.47 3.83
C SER A 272 8.08 5.30 5.00
N LEU A 273 7.21 6.29 5.18
CA LEU A 273 6.16 6.27 6.21
C LEU A 273 4.79 6.49 5.58
N HIS A 274 3.86 5.57 5.80
CA HIS A 274 2.49 5.64 5.32
C HIS A 274 1.52 5.69 6.50
N GLY A 275 0.61 6.66 6.52
CA GLY A 275 -0.47 6.74 7.49
C GLY A 275 -1.82 6.55 6.81
N ILE A 276 -2.64 5.65 7.34
CA ILE A 276 -3.98 5.37 6.80
C ILE A 276 -5.07 5.59 7.84
N GLU A 277 -6.29 5.90 7.38
CA GLU A 277 -7.44 6.19 8.23
C GLU A 277 -7.16 7.27 9.28
N ILE A 278 -6.33 8.26 8.94
CA ILE A 278 -5.90 9.31 9.85
C ILE A 278 -7.10 10.19 10.24
N ASN A 279 -7.29 10.38 11.54
CA ASN A 279 -8.22 11.37 12.08
C ASN A 279 -7.51 12.70 12.36
N GLU A 280 -6.32 12.63 12.96
CA GLU A 280 -5.45 13.77 13.24
C GLU A 280 -3.99 13.31 13.21
N VAL A 281 -3.11 14.15 12.66
CA VAL A 281 -1.66 13.93 12.71
C VAL A 281 -0.95 15.28 12.82
N ASP A 282 0.08 15.36 13.66
CA ASP A 282 0.96 16.53 13.75
C ASP A 282 2.28 16.25 13.02
N MET A 283 2.62 17.10 12.06
CA MET A 283 3.85 16.94 11.28
C MET A 283 5.11 17.10 12.13
N ASN A 284 5.03 17.83 13.26
CA ASN A 284 6.15 17.91 14.21
C ASN A 284 6.46 16.56 14.84
N ASP A 285 5.44 15.76 15.15
CA ASP A 285 5.63 14.44 15.77
C ASP A 285 6.39 13.52 14.81
N ILE A 286 6.00 13.51 13.53
CA ILE A 286 6.70 12.75 12.48
C ILE A 286 8.12 13.26 12.30
N PHE A 287 8.30 14.57 12.11
CA PHE A 287 9.61 15.16 11.82
C PHE A 287 10.61 14.98 12.97
N SER A 288 10.13 15.01 14.22
CA SER A 288 10.97 14.86 15.41
C SER A 288 11.68 13.50 15.46
N VAL A 289 11.10 12.48 14.82
CA VAL A 289 11.61 11.10 14.86
C VAL A 289 12.18 10.65 13.52
N TYR A 290 11.59 11.09 12.41
CA TYR A 290 12.00 10.71 11.06
C TYR A 290 12.31 11.92 10.17
N PRO A 291 13.31 12.76 10.51
CA PRO A 291 13.61 13.99 9.76
C PRO A 291 14.15 13.73 8.34
N ASN A 292 14.61 12.51 8.06
CA ASN A 292 15.26 12.11 6.81
C ASN A 292 14.35 11.32 5.86
N LEU A 293 13.04 11.27 6.10
CA LEU A 293 12.09 10.57 5.22
C LEU A 293 12.28 10.98 3.76
N LYS A 294 12.19 9.99 2.88
CA LYS A 294 12.15 10.12 1.43
C LYS A 294 10.73 10.05 0.89
N GLU A 295 9.87 9.31 1.56
CA GLU A 295 8.49 9.10 1.16
C GLU A 295 7.55 9.22 2.35
N LEU A 296 6.51 10.04 2.17
CA LEU A 296 5.48 10.25 3.18
C LEU A 296 4.10 10.27 2.54
N TRP A 297 3.28 9.28 2.87
CA TRP A 297 1.89 9.18 2.41
C TRP A 297 0.95 9.31 3.60
N LEU A 298 -0.05 10.19 3.50
CA LEU A 298 -1.02 10.43 4.58
C LEU A 298 -2.45 10.39 4.01
N TRP A 299 -3.21 9.36 4.38
CA TRP A 299 -4.60 9.17 3.97
C TRP A 299 -5.54 9.30 5.17
N GLY A 300 -6.35 10.35 5.18
CA GLY A 300 -7.38 10.58 6.18
C GLY A 300 -8.70 9.85 5.89
N LYS A 301 -9.58 9.79 6.90
CA LYS A 301 -10.94 9.24 6.77
C LYS A 301 -12.06 10.09 7.42
N PRO A 302 -12.31 11.35 6.98
CA PRO A 302 -11.29 12.38 6.73
C PRO A 302 -10.51 12.69 8.00
N GLY A 303 -9.45 13.48 7.89
CA GLY A 303 -8.71 13.93 9.07
C GLY A 303 -8.10 15.31 8.95
N TYR A 304 -7.33 15.68 9.97
CA TYR A 304 -6.61 16.94 10.06
C TYR A 304 -5.10 16.71 10.13
N ILE A 305 -4.35 17.58 9.47
CA ILE A 305 -2.90 17.73 9.63
C ILE A 305 -2.65 19.02 10.39
N ARG A 306 -1.87 18.94 11.46
CA ARG A 306 -1.32 20.09 12.17
C ARG A 306 0.10 20.37 11.73
N ASN A 307 0.48 21.64 11.79
CA ASN A 307 1.83 22.12 11.45
C ASN A 307 2.29 21.68 10.06
N PHE A 308 1.41 21.72 9.05
CA PHE A 308 1.72 21.26 7.69
C PHE A 308 2.97 21.92 7.10
N SER A 309 3.27 23.17 7.45
CA SER A 309 4.47 23.90 7.04
C SER A 309 5.80 23.22 7.41
N VAL A 310 5.79 22.31 8.39
CA VAL A 310 6.94 21.45 8.74
C VAL A 310 7.36 20.56 7.57
N LEU A 311 6.48 20.30 6.59
CA LEU A 311 6.83 19.58 5.36
C LEU A 311 8.08 20.16 4.69
N GLU A 312 8.29 21.48 4.75
CA GLU A 312 9.47 22.15 4.20
C GLU A 312 10.80 21.75 4.88
N SER A 313 10.72 21.20 6.09
CA SER A 313 11.88 20.78 6.88
C SER A 313 12.41 19.40 6.48
N PHE A 314 11.60 18.57 5.81
CA PHE A 314 12.03 17.26 5.32
C PHE A 314 12.92 17.43 4.07
N ARG A 315 14.22 17.64 4.28
CA ARG A 315 15.15 17.97 3.19
C ARG A 315 15.32 16.86 2.17
N ASN A 316 15.12 15.60 2.55
CA ASN A 316 15.31 14.44 1.68
C ASN A 316 14.00 13.92 1.06
N ILE A 317 12.87 14.60 1.27
CA ILE A 317 11.59 14.11 0.76
C ILE A 317 11.58 14.13 -0.77
N GLU A 318 11.37 12.96 -1.36
CA GLU A 318 11.29 12.71 -2.79
C GLU A 318 9.82 12.57 -3.23
N VAL A 319 9.00 11.96 -2.38
CA VAL A 319 7.59 11.67 -2.62
C VAL A 319 6.73 12.14 -1.45
N PHE A 320 5.74 12.98 -1.74
CA PHE A 320 4.71 13.35 -0.77
C PHE A 320 3.32 13.13 -1.36
N ALA A 321 2.50 12.36 -0.63
CA ALA A 321 1.14 12.06 -1.03
C ALA A 321 0.14 12.33 0.09
N THR A 322 -0.98 13.01 -0.20
CA THR A 322 -2.06 13.19 0.78
C THR A 322 -3.44 12.98 0.20
N ARG A 323 -4.34 12.36 0.97
CA ARG A 323 -5.75 12.20 0.62
C ARG A 323 -6.64 12.55 1.79
N ASN A 324 -7.72 13.29 1.56
CA ASN A 324 -8.78 13.51 2.56
C ASN A 324 -8.27 14.10 3.89
N LEU A 325 -7.35 15.06 3.79
CA LEU A 325 -6.74 15.72 4.95
C LEU A 325 -6.85 17.23 4.84
N PHE A 326 -7.19 17.87 5.95
CA PHE A 326 -7.44 19.30 6.09
C PHE A 326 -6.64 19.90 7.26
N GLY A 327 -6.90 21.15 7.66
CA GLY A 327 -6.21 21.79 8.79
C GLY A 327 -5.01 22.66 8.42
N PHE A 328 -4.79 22.89 7.13
CA PHE A 328 -3.77 23.78 6.57
C PHE A 328 -4.37 24.69 5.49
N SER A 329 -3.61 25.69 5.08
CA SER A 329 -4.05 26.74 4.15
C SER A 329 -2.98 27.03 3.10
N SER A 330 -3.21 28.02 2.25
CA SER A 330 -2.21 28.52 1.32
C SER A 330 -0.92 29.04 1.98
N GLU A 331 -0.97 29.48 3.24
CA GLU A 331 0.19 30.00 3.99
C GLU A 331 1.16 28.89 4.42
N ASP A 332 0.67 27.65 4.51
CA ASP A 332 1.44 26.50 4.96
C ASP A 332 2.19 25.78 3.83
N ILE A 333 1.93 26.16 2.57
CA ILE A 333 2.47 25.46 1.40
C ILE A 333 3.96 25.79 1.22
N PRO A 334 4.84 24.78 1.22
CA PRO A 334 6.28 25.00 1.05
C PRO A 334 6.59 25.57 -0.33
N VAL A 335 7.64 26.40 -0.40
CA VAL A 335 8.09 26.93 -1.68
C VAL A 335 8.92 25.88 -2.44
N PRO A 336 8.79 25.75 -3.77
CA PRO A 336 9.47 24.71 -4.54
C PRO A 336 11.00 24.74 -4.40
N GLU A 337 11.60 25.91 -4.24
CA GLU A 337 13.05 26.09 -4.11
C GLU A 337 13.61 25.44 -2.83
N ARG A 338 12.78 25.27 -1.79
CA ARG A 338 13.19 24.62 -0.54
C ARG A 338 12.89 23.12 -0.53
N MET A 339 12.23 22.62 -1.58
CA MET A 339 11.82 21.23 -1.78
C MET A 339 12.62 20.60 -2.93
N GLU A 340 13.94 20.71 -2.88
CA GLU A 340 14.84 20.40 -4.00
C GLU A 340 14.63 18.97 -4.53
N HIS A 341 14.55 17.98 -3.64
CA HIS A 341 14.44 16.56 -3.96
C HIS A 341 13.02 16.07 -4.31
N LEU A 342 11.99 16.87 -4.03
CA LEU A 342 10.59 16.47 -4.21
C LEU A 342 10.26 16.33 -5.71
N ASN A 343 10.17 15.10 -6.20
CA ASN A 343 9.91 14.78 -7.60
C ASN A 343 8.46 14.33 -7.84
N TRP A 344 7.76 13.88 -6.79
CA TRP A 344 6.38 13.48 -6.86
C TRP A 344 5.54 14.12 -5.75
N LEU A 345 4.57 14.95 -6.16
CA LEU A 345 3.60 15.58 -5.28
C LEU A 345 2.19 15.21 -5.76
N TRP A 346 1.51 14.39 -4.96
CA TRP A 346 0.14 13.96 -5.24
C TRP A 346 -0.78 14.33 -4.09
N MET A 347 -1.80 15.15 -4.34
CA MET A 347 -2.75 15.54 -3.30
C MET A 347 -4.17 15.53 -3.84
N THR A 348 -5.09 14.88 -3.15
CA THR A 348 -6.52 14.91 -3.49
C THR A 348 -7.39 15.15 -2.26
N SER A 349 -8.53 15.81 -2.44
CA SER A 349 -9.47 16.17 -1.37
C SER A 349 -8.79 16.96 -0.25
N LEU A 350 -8.40 18.18 -0.58
CA LEU A 350 -7.61 19.12 0.22
C LEU A 350 -8.23 20.54 0.20
N PRO A 351 -7.83 21.48 1.09
CA PRO A 351 -8.35 22.85 1.10
C PRO A 351 -8.18 23.59 -0.25
N GLU A 352 -9.20 24.34 -0.68
CA GLU A 352 -9.23 24.95 -2.02
C GLU A 352 -8.13 26.00 -2.24
N ASP A 353 -7.86 26.82 -1.23
CA ASP A 353 -6.83 27.85 -1.26
C ASP A 353 -5.42 27.23 -1.33
N ALA A 354 -5.16 26.18 -0.54
CA ALA A 354 -3.94 25.38 -0.61
C ALA A 354 -3.75 24.75 -2.01
N ALA A 355 -4.79 24.11 -2.55
CA ALA A 355 -4.74 23.49 -3.88
C ALA A 355 -4.40 24.50 -4.99
N LYS A 356 -5.00 25.70 -4.93
CA LYS A 356 -4.71 26.80 -5.87
C LYS A 356 -3.27 27.29 -5.70
N CYS A 357 -2.80 27.42 -4.46
CA CYS A 357 -1.43 27.83 -4.13
C CYS A 357 -0.40 26.84 -4.71
N ILE A 358 -0.55 25.54 -4.43
CA ILE A 358 0.34 24.48 -4.93
C ILE A 358 0.42 24.50 -6.46
N LYS A 359 -0.74 24.52 -7.14
CA LYS A 359 -0.79 24.57 -8.62
C LYS A 359 -0.08 25.78 -9.20
N LYS A 360 -0.10 26.92 -8.49
CA LYS A 360 0.59 28.14 -8.92
C LYS A 360 2.10 28.04 -8.68
N LEU A 361 2.52 27.66 -7.47
CA LEU A 361 3.93 27.58 -7.08
C LEU A 361 4.69 26.51 -7.87
N TYR A 362 4.15 25.30 -7.96
CA TYR A 362 4.83 24.15 -8.57
C TYR A 362 4.66 24.03 -10.09
N LYS A 363 4.00 25.00 -10.75
CA LYS A 363 3.78 24.99 -12.21
C LYS A 363 5.08 24.86 -12.99
N LYS A 364 6.13 25.57 -12.57
CA LYS A 364 7.45 25.53 -13.22
C LYS A 364 8.08 24.14 -13.10
N ARG A 365 8.15 23.59 -11.88
CA ARG A 365 8.66 22.23 -11.62
C ARG A 365 7.91 21.17 -12.42
N LYS A 366 6.58 21.27 -12.52
CA LYS A 366 5.77 20.37 -13.36
C LYS A 366 6.19 20.41 -14.82
N ASN A 367 6.41 21.60 -15.37
CA ASN A 367 6.88 21.75 -16.75
C ASN A 367 8.31 21.22 -16.96
N GLU A 368 9.10 21.12 -15.88
CA GLU A 368 10.45 20.53 -15.85
C GLU A 368 10.42 19.01 -15.60
N GLY A 369 9.25 18.37 -15.60
CA GLY A 369 9.11 16.92 -15.51
C GLY A 369 8.71 16.38 -14.12
N MET A 370 8.51 17.24 -13.12
CA MET A 370 7.99 16.82 -11.81
C MET A 370 6.59 16.22 -11.94
N ASN A 371 6.35 15.07 -11.31
CA ASN A 371 5.03 14.47 -11.23
C ASN A 371 4.16 15.25 -10.24
N LEU A 372 3.24 16.07 -10.77
CA LEU A 372 2.35 16.91 -9.98
C LEU A 372 0.87 16.61 -10.30
N SER A 373 0.16 16.09 -9.30
CA SER A 373 -1.28 15.88 -9.33
C SER A 373 -1.94 16.54 -8.12
N VAL A 374 -2.85 17.49 -8.39
CA VAL A 374 -3.63 18.17 -7.34
C VAL A 374 -5.09 18.21 -7.77
N THR A 375 -5.92 17.43 -7.11
CA THR A 375 -7.32 17.17 -7.49
C THR A 375 -8.28 17.41 -6.34
N GLN A 376 -9.58 17.55 -6.64
CA GLN A 376 -10.65 17.70 -5.66
C GLN A 376 -10.41 18.79 -4.60
N ALA A 377 -10.18 20.02 -5.04
CA ALA A 377 -10.08 21.19 -4.17
C ALA A 377 -11.41 21.43 -3.42
N ARG A 378 -11.38 21.41 -2.09
CA ARG A 378 -12.56 21.51 -1.22
C ARG A 378 -12.70 22.90 -0.62
N LYS A 379 -13.85 23.54 -0.85
CA LYS A 379 -14.17 24.83 -0.23
C LYS A 379 -14.44 24.69 1.26
N PRO A 380 -14.22 25.74 2.07
CA PRO A 380 -14.51 25.71 3.51
C PRO A 380 -15.93 25.25 3.85
N GLU A 381 -16.92 25.66 3.06
CA GLU A 381 -18.32 25.24 3.24
C GLU A 381 -18.49 23.75 2.96
N TRP A 382 -17.85 23.23 1.91
CA TRP A 382 -17.89 21.80 1.61
C TRP A 382 -17.29 20.99 2.75
N ILE A 383 -16.15 21.41 3.30
CA ILE A 383 -15.49 20.72 4.41
C ILE A 383 -16.45 20.69 5.59
N LYS A 384 -16.91 21.85 6.07
CA LYS A 384 -17.84 21.96 7.20
C LYS A 384 -19.08 21.08 7.08
N GLU A 385 -19.62 20.93 5.87
CA GLU A 385 -20.86 20.19 5.66
C GLU A 385 -20.68 18.70 5.29
N ASN A 386 -19.46 18.25 4.94
CA ASN A 386 -19.20 16.88 4.46
C ASN A 386 -18.20 16.07 5.28
N MET A 387 -17.52 16.66 6.28
CA MET A 387 -16.55 15.91 7.10
C MET A 387 -17.14 14.62 7.67
N ASP A 388 -18.35 14.70 8.22
CA ASP A 388 -19.02 13.54 8.84
C ASP A 388 -19.95 12.79 7.85
N ASN A 389 -19.93 13.15 6.56
CA ASN A 389 -20.82 12.52 5.57
C ASN A 389 -20.19 11.23 5.04
N PRO A 390 -20.80 10.06 5.27
CA PRO A 390 -20.24 8.77 4.84
C PRO A 390 -20.19 8.60 3.32
N PHE A 391 -20.99 9.35 2.56
CA PHE A 391 -20.97 9.32 1.09
C PHE A 391 -20.02 10.35 0.46
N ARG A 392 -19.22 11.05 1.26
CA ARG A 392 -18.34 12.13 0.78
C ARG A 392 -17.33 11.65 -0.28
N ASP A 393 -16.88 10.40 -0.18
CA ASP A 393 -15.85 9.82 -1.06
C ASP A 393 -16.43 9.30 -2.38
N TRP A 394 -17.76 9.30 -2.55
CA TRP A 394 -18.41 8.86 -3.79
C TRP A 394 -18.13 9.79 -4.97
N ASP A 395 -17.72 11.04 -4.74
CA ASP A 395 -17.34 11.96 -5.81
C ASP A 395 -15.89 11.77 -6.32
N ASP A 396 -15.17 10.81 -5.73
CA ASP A 396 -13.85 10.30 -6.15
C ASP A 396 -13.93 8.89 -6.77
N SER A 397 -15.12 8.32 -6.91
CA SER A 397 -15.31 6.98 -7.48
C SER A 397 -15.36 7.03 -9.00
N ASP A 398 -14.64 6.11 -9.64
CA ASP A 398 -14.70 5.91 -11.10
C ASP A 398 -16.05 5.31 -11.55
N TYR A 399 -16.80 4.70 -10.63
CA TYR A 399 -18.06 4.00 -10.91
C TYR A 399 -19.28 4.87 -10.62
N ILE A 400 -19.17 5.82 -9.68
CA ILE A 400 -20.29 6.66 -9.26
C ILE A 400 -20.22 8.00 -9.98
N SER A 401 -21.24 8.28 -10.80
CA SER A 401 -21.33 9.59 -11.46
C SER A 401 -21.33 10.75 -10.45
N PRO A 402 -20.71 11.90 -10.77
CA PRO A 402 -20.70 13.07 -9.88
C PRO A 402 -22.11 13.56 -9.45
N SER A 403 -23.11 13.35 -10.33
CA SER A 403 -24.51 13.66 -10.04
C SER A 403 -25.08 12.74 -8.94
N SER A 404 -24.75 11.46 -8.98
CA SER A 404 -25.20 10.47 -7.98
C SER A 404 -24.50 10.68 -6.64
N ALA A 405 -23.19 10.93 -6.64
CA ALA A 405 -22.45 11.29 -5.43
C ALA A 405 -23.04 12.54 -4.74
N LYS A 406 -23.32 13.60 -5.51
CA LYS A 406 -23.98 14.81 -4.98
C LYS A 406 -25.37 14.50 -4.39
N LYS A 407 -26.16 13.64 -5.03
CA LYS A 407 -27.48 13.24 -4.52
C LYS A 407 -27.36 12.42 -3.23
N ALA A 408 -26.43 11.49 -3.14
CA ALA A 408 -26.16 10.69 -1.94
C ALA A 408 -25.81 11.59 -0.75
N ILE A 409 -24.89 12.54 -0.96
CA ILE A 409 -24.50 13.54 0.04
C ILE A 409 -25.72 14.34 0.56
N ILE A 410 -26.53 14.87 -0.35
CA ILE A 410 -27.71 15.67 0.00
C ILE A 410 -28.77 14.82 0.72
N GLN A 411 -29.01 13.61 0.22
CA GLN A 411 -30.00 12.69 0.78
C GLN A 411 -29.64 12.28 2.20
N TYR A 412 -28.38 11.94 2.46
CA TYR A 412 -27.90 11.65 3.80
C TYR A 412 -28.17 12.80 4.76
N ARG A 413 -27.77 14.03 4.40
CA ARG A 413 -27.98 15.20 5.26
C ARG A 413 -29.45 15.42 5.55
N LYS A 414 -30.30 15.30 4.52
CA LYS A 414 -31.74 15.46 4.66
C LYS A 414 -32.32 14.44 5.63
N THR A 415 -32.10 13.15 5.37
CA THR A 415 -32.62 12.05 6.20
C THR A 415 -32.09 12.13 7.63
N ARG A 416 -30.79 12.40 7.83
CA ARG A 416 -30.21 12.57 9.17
C ARG A 416 -30.86 13.72 9.93
N ASN A 417 -31.01 14.88 9.31
CA ASN A 417 -31.59 16.05 9.97
C ASN A 417 -33.07 15.84 10.32
N GLU A 418 -33.85 15.22 9.43
CA GLU A 418 -35.25 14.89 9.68
C GLU A 418 -35.40 13.89 10.83
N LEU A 419 -34.65 12.79 10.80
CA LEU A 419 -34.72 11.76 11.85
C LEU A 419 -34.22 12.29 13.20
N LEU A 420 -33.15 13.09 13.24
CA LEU A 420 -32.68 13.71 14.49
C LEU A 420 -33.65 14.74 15.05
N ALA A 421 -34.33 15.51 14.19
CA ALA A 421 -35.38 16.44 14.63
C ALA A 421 -36.57 15.69 15.25
N LEU A 422 -37.00 14.59 14.62
CA LEU A 422 -38.06 13.72 15.17
C LEU A 422 -37.63 13.03 16.46
N ASN A 423 -36.33 12.76 16.63
CA ASN A 423 -35.80 12.12 17.83
C ASN A 423 -35.98 12.96 19.11
N VAL A 424 -35.98 14.28 18.99
CA VAL A 424 -36.09 15.21 20.14
C VAL A 424 -37.50 15.78 20.33
N GLN A 425 -38.40 15.58 19.36
CA GLN A 425 -39.76 16.09 19.41
C GLN A 425 -40.74 15.03 19.92
N ASN A 426 -41.65 15.43 20.80
CA ASN A 426 -42.78 14.59 21.22
C ASN A 426 -43.96 14.78 20.26
N ASP A 427 -43.80 14.26 19.04
CA ASP A 427 -44.80 14.34 17.97
C ASP A 427 -45.52 12.98 17.83
N PRO A 428 -46.85 12.90 18.02
CA PRO A 428 -47.63 11.67 17.79
C PRO A 428 -47.50 11.10 16.37
N GLU A 429 -47.14 11.92 15.38
CA GLU A 429 -46.93 11.51 13.99
C GLU A 429 -45.46 11.15 13.68
N ALA A 430 -44.58 11.13 14.68
CA ALA A 430 -43.15 10.93 14.48
C ALA A 430 -42.82 9.63 13.73
N GLN A 431 -43.53 8.54 14.02
CA GLN A 431 -43.33 7.26 13.32
C GLN A 431 -43.63 7.36 11.82
N THR A 432 -44.76 7.98 11.46
CA THR A 432 -45.16 8.14 10.05
C THR A 432 -44.17 9.02 9.29
N LYS A 433 -43.70 10.10 9.91
CA LYS A 433 -42.70 11.00 9.32
C LYS A 433 -41.34 10.32 9.18
N ALA A 434 -40.92 9.52 10.17
CA ALA A 434 -39.68 8.75 10.10
C ALA A 434 -39.73 7.70 8.98
N ILE A 435 -40.85 6.98 8.84
CA ILE A 435 -41.07 6.06 7.71
C ILE A 435 -40.92 6.80 6.38
N ALA A 436 -41.56 7.95 6.21
CA ALA A 436 -41.48 8.73 4.97
C ALA A 436 -40.04 9.18 4.64
N ALA A 437 -39.27 9.59 5.65
CA ALA A 437 -37.85 9.95 5.48
C ALA A 437 -36.99 8.76 5.03
N VAL A 438 -37.26 7.56 5.57
CA VAL A 438 -36.60 6.32 5.15
C VAL A 438 -37.01 5.92 3.74
N GLU A 439 -38.30 6.02 3.38
CA GLU A 439 -38.74 5.73 2.02
C GLU A 439 -38.09 6.65 0.99
N GLU A 440 -37.97 7.95 1.31
CA GLU A 440 -37.30 8.90 0.43
C GLU A 440 -35.82 8.58 0.29
N TYR A 441 -35.16 8.23 1.41
CA TYR A 441 -33.78 7.75 1.40
C TYR A 441 -33.61 6.57 0.45
N THR A 442 -34.37 5.48 0.62
CA THR A 442 -34.30 4.29 -0.23
C THR A 442 -34.59 4.62 -1.69
N LYS A 443 -35.67 5.35 -1.98
CA LYS A 443 -36.06 5.71 -3.36
C LYS A 443 -35.00 6.56 -4.06
N THR A 444 -34.23 7.36 -3.34
CA THR A 444 -33.13 8.14 -3.93
C THR A 444 -31.99 7.22 -4.36
N PHE A 445 -31.63 6.22 -3.56
CA PHE A 445 -30.59 5.24 -3.91
C PHE A 445 -31.03 4.25 -4.99
N ASN A 446 -32.28 3.75 -4.96
CA ASN A 446 -32.88 2.92 -6.04
C ASN A 446 -32.75 3.54 -7.44
N ARG A 447 -32.77 4.87 -7.54
CA ARG A 447 -32.64 5.58 -8.81
C ARG A 447 -31.20 5.64 -9.34
N MET A 448 -30.23 5.21 -8.55
CA MET A 448 -28.81 5.19 -8.93
C MET A 448 -28.48 3.82 -9.51
N ARG A 449 -28.05 3.79 -10.78
CA ARG A 449 -27.72 2.54 -11.50
C ARG A 449 -26.28 2.06 -11.28
N CYS A 450 -25.60 2.60 -10.28
CA CYS A 450 -24.16 2.47 -10.06
C CYS A 450 -23.84 2.06 -8.62
N ILE A 451 -24.80 1.42 -7.96
CA ILE A 451 -24.63 0.88 -6.62
C ILE A 451 -24.30 -0.61 -6.79
N GLU A 452 -23.07 -0.99 -6.47
CA GLU A 452 -22.63 -2.38 -6.43
C GLU A 452 -22.64 -2.86 -4.97
N THR A 453 -22.00 -4.00 -4.68
CA THR A 453 -22.08 -4.64 -3.35
C THR A 453 -21.58 -3.74 -2.21
N ASP A 454 -20.45 -3.07 -2.38
CA ASP A 454 -19.84 -2.23 -1.32
C ASP A 454 -20.66 -0.96 -1.07
N GLU A 455 -21.13 -0.28 -2.13
CA GLU A 455 -21.99 0.89 -1.99
C GLU A 455 -23.33 0.52 -1.37
N ARG A 456 -23.85 -0.65 -1.73
CA ARG A 456 -25.11 -1.20 -1.24
C ARG A 456 -25.05 -1.45 0.27
N ASP A 457 -23.96 -2.01 0.77
CA ASP A 457 -23.73 -2.23 2.20
C ASP A 457 -23.53 -0.90 2.93
N LEU A 458 -22.76 0.04 2.36
CA LEU A 458 -22.60 1.37 2.94
C LEU A 458 -23.95 2.10 3.09
N VAL A 459 -24.81 2.06 2.08
CA VAL A 459 -26.14 2.71 2.14
C VAL A 459 -26.97 2.17 3.29
N TYR A 460 -26.91 0.86 3.55
CA TYR A 460 -27.59 0.22 4.66
C TYR A 460 -26.95 0.58 6.01
N GLU A 461 -25.63 0.41 6.14
CA GLU A 461 -24.88 0.71 7.38
C GLU A 461 -25.07 2.15 7.84
N VAL A 462 -25.07 3.09 6.89
CA VAL A 462 -25.30 4.51 7.17
C VAL A 462 -26.70 4.75 7.73
N LEU A 463 -27.71 4.09 7.18
CA LEU A 463 -29.07 4.22 7.67
C LEU A 463 -29.21 3.62 9.08
N CYS A 464 -28.66 2.42 9.29
CA CYS A 464 -28.59 1.77 10.61
C CYS A 464 -27.93 2.70 11.63
N SER A 465 -26.78 3.29 11.29
CA SER A 465 -26.11 4.24 12.18
C SER A 465 -27.01 5.41 12.57
N ILE A 466 -27.77 6.00 11.65
CA ILE A 466 -28.66 7.12 11.98
C ILE A 466 -29.78 6.66 12.93
N ILE A 467 -30.40 5.51 12.65
CA ILE A 467 -31.52 4.96 13.42
C ILE A 467 -31.06 4.51 14.82
N ASP A 468 -29.85 3.97 14.95
CA ASP A 468 -29.30 3.53 16.23
C ASP A 468 -29.14 4.69 17.22
N TYR A 469 -28.80 5.89 16.75
CA TYR A 469 -28.74 7.11 17.58
C TYR A 469 -30.11 7.60 18.07
N MET A 470 -31.22 7.10 17.51
CA MET A 470 -32.55 7.53 17.92
C MET A 470 -32.95 6.91 19.27
N ASN A 471 -33.48 7.69 20.20
CA ASN A 471 -33.94 7.21 21.52
C ASN A 471 -35.41 7.59 21.80
N ASN A 472 -36.13 8.10 20.81
CA ASN A 472 -37.55 8.45 20.94
C ASN A 472 -38.42 7.18 21.05
N PRO A 473 -39.17 6.97 22.15
CA PRO A 473 -39.97 5.76 22.36
C PRO A 473 -41.18 5.64 21.43
N ILE A 474 -41.59 6.72 20.75
CA ILE A 474 -42.67 6.69 19.75
C ILE A 474 -42.21 6.01 18.45
N ILE A 475 -40.89 6.00 18.20
CA ILE A 475 -40.33 5.55 16.92
C ILE A 475 -39.90 4.09 17.03
N ASP A 476 -40.57 3.23 16.28
CA ASP A 476 -40.21 1.83 16.12
C ASP A 476 -39.10 1.70 15.06
N LYS A 477 -37.87 1.52 15.55
CA LYS A 477 -36.65 1.37 14.74
C LYS A 477 -36.70 0.16 13.82
N ALA A 478 -37.24 -0.98 14.28
CA ALA A 478 -37.29 -2.20 13.48
C ALA A 478 -38.17 -1.98 12.27
N ARG A 479 -39.32 -1.31 12.47
CA ARG A 479 -40.23 -0.98 11.37
C ARG A 479 -39.59 -0.07 10.30
N LEU A 480 -38.69 0.83 10.69
CA LEU A 480 -37.93 1.67 9.74
C LEU A 480 -37.00 0.83 8.87
N LEU A 481 -36.24 -0.09 9.47
CA LEU A 481 -35.34 -0.98 8.74
C LEU A 481 -36.09 -1.97 7.85
N ASP A 482 -37.20 -2.54 8.33
CA ASP A 482 -38.08 -3.38 7.52
C ASP A 482 -38.59 -2.62 6.30
N ARG A 483 -38.96 -1.34 6.48
CA ARG A 483 -39.43 -0.52 5.36
C ARG A 483 -38.34 -0.25 4.32
N PHE A 484 -37.11 -0.06 4.77
CA PHE A 484 -35.96 0.07 3.88
C PHE A 484 -35.77 -1.20 3.06
N GLU A 485 -35.77 -2.38 3.69
CA GLU A 485 -35.59 -3.67 3.02
C GLU A 485 -36.74 -4.02 2.07
N GLU A 486 -37.99 -3.70 2.44
CA GLU A 486 -39.16 -3.86 1.54
C GLU A 486 -39.01 -3.08 0.22
N LEU A 487 -38.33 -1.93 0.25
CA LEU A 487 -38.26 -1.00 -0.87
C LEU A 487 -36.97 -1.06 -1.68
N ARG A 488 -35.89 -1.59 -1.11
CA ARG A 488 -34.56 -1.63 -1.73
C ARG A 488 -34.57 -2.52 -2.97
N ASP A 489 -34.20 -1.96 -4.11
CA ASP A 489 -34.17 -2.65 -5.42
C ASP A 489 -32.81 -2.58 -6.13
N PHE A 490 -31.80 -2.03 -5.44
CA PHE A 490 -30.40 -1.99 -5.83
C PHE A 490 -29.57 -3.06 -5.13
#